data_AF-A0A0C9VBT5-F1
#
_entry.id   AF-A0A0C9VBT5-F1
#
_cell.length_a   1.000
_cell.length_b   1.000
_cell.length_c   1.000
_cell.angle_alpha   90.00
_cell.angle_beta   90.00
_cell.angle_gamma   90.00
#
_symmetry.space_group_name_H-M   'P 1'
#
loop_
_entity.id
_entity.type
_entity.pdbx_description
1 polymer ?
#
loop_
_entity_poly.entity_id
_entity_poly.type
_entity_poly.pdbx_seq_one_letter_code
_entity_poly.pdbx_strand_id
1 'polypeptide(L)'
;PYINAETSAGGFPGWTTNLASKARTNATEWTNAWTPYLSGAAKSAAPFQYPAGPIIAVQAENEFVVSTPTDPGRSEAMVLVENNLRSNGITKVPITHNDPGTNGRYAQGLGMVDLYMWDGYPNGFLCASPGQWSEVRSDLPQTHLSIDPAEAWAVGEFQGGSFDPWGGSGYQQCYQLTGEEFANVFYKNNYASGIVYQNLYMTFGGTNWGNLPEPTVYTSYDYGAPIKEDRTLTPKYSEIKLQSHFLHASPDILVSTPVAAGTNFTNNANRDELLCS
;
A
#
# COMPACT_ATOMS: atom_id res chain seq x y z
N PRO A 1 -6.05 -5.73 12.43
CA PRO A 1 -7.34 -5.24 12.99
C PRO A 1 -7.59 -3.77 12.70
N TYR A 2 -6.56 -2.93 12.89
CA TYR A 2 -6.55 -1.56 12.41
C TYR A 2 -6.34 -1.51 10.89
N ILE A 3 -6.97 -0.55 10.21
CA ILE A 3 -6.84 -0.37 8.75
C ILE A 3 -6.61 1.09 8.34
N ASN A 4 -6.72 2.06 9.26
CA ASN A 4 -6.79 3.48 8.90
C ASN A 4 -7.92 3.76 7.86
N ALA A 5 -7.58 3.84 6.58
CA ALA A 5 -8.49 3.92 5.43
C ALA A 5 -9.50 5.09 5.47
N GLU A 6 -9.17 6.17 6.16
CA GLU A 6 -10.08 7.30 6.42
C GLU A 6 -11.46 6.88 6.98
N THR A 7 -11.50 5.75 7.68
CA THR A 7 -12.71 5.22 8.31
C THR A 7 -12.77 5.59 9.78
N SER A 8 -13.98 5.64 10.34
CA SER A 8 -14.19 5.97 11.75
C SER A 8 -13.28 5.12 12.65
N ALA A 9 -12.48 5.82 13.48
CA ALA A 9 -11.46 5.24 14.36
C ALA A 9 -10.47 4.26 13.66
N GLY A 10 -10.25 4.42 12.35
CA GLY A 10 -9.39 3.57 11.54
C GLY A 10 -9.83 2.10 11.49
N GLY A 11 -11.15 1.87 11.52
CA GLY A 11 -11.77 0.55 11.51
C GLY A 11 -12.05 -0.04 12.89
N PHE A 12 -11.63 0.61 13.97
CA PHE A 12 -11.96 0.14 15.31
C PHE A 12 -13.43 0.44 15.69
N PRO A 13 -14.16 -0.55 16.24
CA PRO A 13 -15.48 -0.29 16.80
C PRO A 13 -15.41 0.68 17.98
N GLY A 14 -16.35 1.62 18.09
CA GLY A 14 -16.32 2.66 19.12
C GLY A 14 -16.22 2.15 20.57
N TRP A 15 -16.71 0.95 20.88
CA TRP A 15 -16.59 0.37 22.23
C TRP A 15 -15.14 0.13 22.67
N THR A 16 -14.18 0.03 21.73
CA THR A 16 -12.76 -0.14 22.07
C THR A 16 -12.17 1.09 22.75
N THR A 17 -12.82 2.25 22.67
CA THR A 17 -12.42 3.47 23.39
C THR A 17 -12.60 3.37 24.91
N ASN A 18 -13.37 2.37 25.39
CA ASN A 18 -13.55 2.11 26.80
C ASN A 18 -12.47 1.20 27.39
N LEU A 19 -11.56 0.69 26.57
CA LEU A 19 -10.45 -0.16 27.04
C LEU A 19 -9.38 0.72 27.69
N ALA A 20 -8.84 0.28 28.83
CA ALA A 20 -7.78 1.00 29.53
C ALA A 20 -6.41 0.79 28.87
N SER A 21 -6.25 -0.32 28.17
CA SER A 21 -5.02 -0.67 27.45
C SER A 21 -4.76 0.22 26.24
N LYS A 22 -3.47 0.44 25.96
CA LYS A 22 -3.03 1.14 24.75
C LYS A 22 -3.33 0.25 23.53
N ALA A 23 -4.11 0.78 22.59
CA ALA A 23 -4.42 0.10 21.34
C ALA A 23 -3.15 -0.18 20.51
N ARG A 24 -3.22 -1.24 19.69
CA ARG A 24 -2.14 -1.71 18.81
C ARG A 24 -0.84 -1.99 19.59
N THR A 25 -0.97 -2.61 20.76
CA THR A 25 0.14 -3.16 21.57
C THR A 25 -0.19 -4.59 22.02
N ASN A 26 0.76 -5.28 22.64
CA ASN A 26 0.57 -6.64 23.18
C ASN A 26 -0.18 -6.68 24.52
N ALA A 27 -0.82 -5.58 24.94
CA ALA A 27 -1.64 -5.58 26.14
C ALA A 27 -2.73 -6.65 26.05
N THR A 28 -2.91 -7.44 27.10
CA THR A 28 -3.84 -8.58 27.12
C THR A 28 -5.28 -8.16 26.84
N GLU A 29 -5.74 -7.06 27.44
CA GLU A 29 -7.09 -6.54 27.20
C GLU A 29 -7.30 -6.16 25.73
N TRP A 30 -6.34 -5.44 25.13
CA TRP A 30 -6.37 -5.10 23.72
C TRP A 30 -6.33 -6.34 22.81
N THR A 31 -5.46 -7.30 23.13
CA THR A 31 -5.33 -8.56 22.40
C THR A 31 -6.64 -9.35 22.39
N ASN A 32 -7.28 -9.45 23.56
CA ASN A 32 -8.58 -10.10 23.69
C ASN A 32 -9.67 -9.38 22.91
N ALA A 33 -9.62 -8.05 22.81
CA ALA A 33 -10.61 -7.25 22.09
C ALA A 33 -10.62 -7.52 20.59
N TRP A 34 -9.46 -7.60 19.93
CA TRP A 34 -9.41 -7.83 18.48
C TRP A 34 -9.42 -9.32 18.08
N THR A 35 -9.04 -10.23 18.98
CA THR A 35 -8.88 -11.66 18.67
C THR A 35 -10.12 -12.30 18.03
N PRO A 36 -11.35 -12.13 18.56
CA PRO A 36 -12.54 -12.74 17.96
C PRO A 36 -12.80 -12.27 16.52
N TYR A 37 -12.63 -10.98 16.26
CA TYR A 37 -12.79 -10.39 14.93
C TYR A 37 -11.76 -10.94 13.94
N LEU A 38 -10.47 -10.85 14.29
CA LEU A 38 -9.40 -11.29 13.38
C LEU A 38 -9.47 -12.80 13.13
N SER A 39 -9.79 -13.60 14.16
CA SER A 39 -9.97 -15.05 14.00
C SER A 39 -11.13 -15.38 13.05
N GLY A 40 -12.24 -14.64 13.15
CA GLY A 40 -13.39 -14.80 12.26
C GLY A 40 -13.06 -14.41 10.81
N ALA A 41 -12.38 -13.29 10.61
CA ALA A 41 -11.92 -12.83 9.30
C ALA A 41 -10.95 -13.85 8.66
N ALA A 42 -9.95 -14.30 9.41
CA ALA A 42 -8.98 -15.30 8.96
C ALA A 42 -9.65 -16.62 8.56
N LYS A 43 -10.56 -17.16 9.39
CA LYS A 43 -11.31 -18.39 9.06
C LYS A 43 -12.18 -18.23 7.81
N SER A 44 -12.75 -17.04 7.60
CA SER A 44 -13.57 -16.74 6.42
C SER A 44 -12.74 -16.65 5.15
N ALA A 45 -11.51 -16.11 5.26
CA ALA A 45 -10.56 -16.01 4.15
C ALA A 45 -9.84 -17.34 3.85
N ALA A 46 -9.62 -18.18 4.85
CA ALA A 46 -8.78 -19.38 4.73
C ALA A 46 -9.13 -20.33 3.56
N PRO A 47 -10.42 -20.61 3.24
CA PRO A 47 -10.76 -21.47 2.10
C PRO A 47 -10.39 -20.88 0.73
N PHE A 48 -10.19 -19.57 0.64
CA PHE A 48 -10.00 -18.82 -0.62
C PHE A 48 -8.54 -18.48 -0.92
N GLN A 49 -7.58 -19.05 -0.19
CA GLN A 49 -6.17 -18.91 -0.51
C GLN A 49 -5.83 -19.63 -1.83
N TYR A 50 -4.98 -19.01 -2.64
CA TYR A 50 -4.44 -19.59 -3.86
C TYR A 50 -3.79 -20.97 -3.59
N PRO A 51 -3.93 -21.96 -4.49
CA PRO A 51 -4.69 -21.92 -5.76
C PRO A 51 -6.18 -22.23 -5.62
N ALA A 52 -6.70 -22.45 -4.42
CA ALA A 52 -8.12 -22.80 -4.22
C ALA A 52 -9.06 -21.58 -4.36
N GLY A 53 -8.54 -20.37 -4.18
CA GLY A 53 -9.26 -19.13 -4.43
C GLY A 53 -8.33 -17.98 -4.80
N PRO A 54 -8.85 -16.75 -4.85
CA PRO A 54 -8.12 -15.59 -5.38
C PRO A 54 -7.17 -14.92 -4.38
N ILE A 55 -7.18 -15.27 -3.09
CA ILE A 55 -6.33 -14.62 -2.10
C ILE A 55 -4.89 -15.10 -2.29
N ILE A 56 -3.98 -14.17 -2.61
CA ILE A 56 -2.55 -14.46 -2.83
C ILE A 56 -1.63 -13.91 -1.73
N ALA A 57 -2.15 -13.06 -0.84
CA ALA A 57 -1.44 -12.47 0.29
C ALA A 57 -2.45 -12.00 1.34
N VAL A 58 -2.03 -11.86 2.60
CA VAL A 58 -2.83 -11.27 3.69
C VAL A 58 -1.96 -10.31 4.49
N GLN A 59 -2.37 -9.06 4.62
CA GLN A 59 -1.61 -8.07 5.39
C GLN A 59 -1.85 -8.19 6.90
N ALA A 60 -0.79 -8.14 7.69
CA ALA A 60 -0.83 -7.99 9.14
C ALA A 60 -0.64 -6.52 9.54
N GLU A 61 -1.59 -6.00 10.33
CA GLU A 61 -1.64 -4.59 10.74
C GLU A 61 -1.66 -3.62 9.53
N ASN A 62 -1.56 -2.31 9.80
CA ASN A 62 -1.52 -1.28 8.77
C ASN A 62 -0.56 -0.15 9.17
N GLU A 63 0.46 0.14 8.36
CA GLU A 63 1.44 1.21 8.63
C GLU A 63 1.93 1.21 10.10
N PHE A 64 2.56 0.10 10.49
CA PHE A 64 2.79 -0.23 11.89
C PHE A 64 4.23 0.06 12.29
N VAL A 65 4.40 0.39 13.58
CA VAL A 65 5.68 0.82 14.12
C VAL A 65 6.30 -0.31 14.93
N VAL A 66 7.62 -0.46 14.84
CA VAL A 66 8.36 -1.44 15.65
C VAL A 66 8.42 -1.03 17.13
N SER A 67 8.58 -2.00 18.03
CA SER A 67 8.73 -1.73 19.47
C SER A 67 9.94 -0.84 19.72
N THR A 68 9.79 0.15 20.60
CA THR A 68 10.90 0.97 21.11
C THR A 68 10.88 0.99 22.64
N PRO A 69 11.96 1.41 23.33
CA PRO A 69 11.94 1.54 24.79
C PRO A 69 10.84 2.49 25.31
N THR A 70 10.46 3.50 24.53
CA THR A 70 9.39 4.47 24.87
C THR A 70 8.02 4.07 24.33
N ASP A 71 7.94 3.08 23.45
CA ASP A 71 6.71 2.52 22.91
C ASP A 71 6.82 0.98 22.77
N PRO A 72 6.86 0.24 23.89
CA PRO A 72 7.05 -1.21 23.89
C PRO A 72 5.76 -1.95 23.50
N GLY A 73 5.91 -3.24 23.17
CA GLY A 73 4.78 -4.14 22.92
C GLY A 73 4.20 -4.07 21.52
N ARG A 74 4.81 -3.32 20.59
CA ARG A 74 4.37 -3.20 19.19
C ARG A 74 4.77 -4.41 18.36
N SER A 75 6.06 -4.74 18.32
CA SER A 75 6.59 -5.93 17.63
C SER A 75 5.98 -7.22 18.18
N GLU A 76 5.76 -7.31 19.50
CA GLU A 76 5.04 -8.41 20.12
C GLU A 76 3.57 -8.47 19.68
N ALA A 77 2.91 -7.33 19.47
CA ALA A 77 1.56 -7.29 18.91
C ALA A 77 1.52 -7.79 17.48
N MET A 78 2.53 -7.45 16.65
CA MET A 78 2.66 -7.98 15.29
C MET A 78 2.72 -9.50 15.30
N VAL A 79 3.58 -10.08 16.15
CA VAL A 79 3.68 -11.54 16.34
C VAL A 79 2.34 -12.17 16.76
N LEU A 80 1.59 -11.52 17.65
CA LEU A 80 0.26 -12.02 18.06
C LEU A 80 -0.74 -11.99 16.89
N VAL A 81 -0.72 -10.95 16.07
CA VAL A 81 -1.57 -10.81 14.86
C VAL A 81 -1.22 -11.91 13.85
N GLU A 82 0.06 -12.07 13.52
CA GLU A 82 0.53 -13.11 12.59
C GLU A 82 0.16 -14.52 13.08
N ASN A 83 0.45 -14.83 14.34
CA ASN A 83 0.11 -16.12 14.93
C ASN A 83 -1.41 -16.37 14.91
N ASN A 84 -2.22 -15.34 15.13
CA ASN A 84 -3.67 -15.47 15.01
C ASN A 84 -4.10 -15.79 13.58
N LEU A 85 -3.55 -15.10 12.57
CA LEU A 85 -3.82 -15.38 11.16
C LEU A 85 -3.44 -16.82 10.80
N ARG A 86 -2.22 -17.25 11.14
CA ARG A 86 -1.70 -18.60 10.88
C ARG A 86 -2.55 -19.68 11.57
N SER A 87 -2.82 -19.51 12.86
CA SER A 87 -3.59 -20.48 13.66
C SER A 87 -5.05 -20.62 13.20
N ASN A 88 -5.57 -19.61 12.49
CA ASN A 88 -6.93 -19.60 11.95
C ASN A 88 -7.00 -19.90 10.45
N GLY A 89 -5.94 -20.45 9.87
CA GLY A 89 -5.96 -21.11 8.57
C GLY A 89 -5.31 -20.35 7.42
N ILE A 90 -4.73 -19.16 7.65
CA ILE A 90 -3.92 -18.46 6.63
C ILE A 90 -2.54 -19.12 6.57
N THR A 91 -2.38 -20.19 5.80
CA THR A 91 -1.15 -21.02 5.78
C THR A 91 -0.56 -21.24 4.40
N LYS A 92 -1.20 -20.75 3.33
CA LYS A 92 -0.80 -20.99 1.93
C LYS A 92 -0.26 -19.75 1.22
N VAL A 93 -0.44 -18.58 1.81
CA VAL A 93 -0.05 -17.29 1.23
C VAL A 93 0.86 -16.53 2.19
N PRO A 94 1.73 -15.64 1.67
CA PRO A 94 2.52 -14.74 2.49
C PRO A 94 1.63 -13.85 3.35
N ILE A 95 2.07 -13.63 4.59
CA ILE A 95 1.65 -12.50 5.40
C ILE A 95 2.54 -11.32 5.03
N THR A 96 1.93 -10.15 4.81
CA THR A 96 2.62 -8.93 4.37
C THR A 96 2.51 -7.83 5.41
N HIS A 97 3.31 -6.77 5.27
CA HIS A 97 3.17 -5.51 5.98
C HIS A 97 3.33 -4.35 5.01
N ASN A 98 2.59 -3.26 5.20
CA ASN A 98 2.75 -2.01 4.47
C ASN A 98 3.39 -0.94 5.37
N ASP A 99 4.67 -0.65 5.17
CA ASP A 99 5.41 0.36 5.93
C ASP A 99 5.21 1.75 5.31
N PRO A 100 4.89 2.82 6.09
CA PRO A 100 4.70 4.17 5.55
C PRO A 100 6.03 4.73 5.07
N GLY A 101 6.30 4.60 3.77
CA GLY A 101 7.61 4.82 3.18
C GLY A 101 8.53 3.61 3.33
N THR A 102 9.78 3.78 2.90
CA THR A 102 10.77 2.71 2.81
C THR A 102 11.67 2.66 4.05
N ASN A 103 11.10 2.32 5.22
CA ASN A 103 11.85 2.31 6.50
C ASN A 103 12.38 0.93 6.91
N GLY A 104 12.02 -0.13 6.17
CA GLY A 104 12.40 -1.52 6.49
C GLY A 104 11.74 -2.07 7.76
N ARG A 105 10.61 -1.51 8.20
CA ARG A 105 9.90 -2.03 9.38
C ARG A 105 9.31 -3.39 9.06
N TYR A 106 9.62 -4.36 9.92
CA TYR A 106 9.18 -5.75 9.78
C TYR A 106 9.70 -6.49 8.53
N ALA A 107 10.69 -5.94 7.82
CA ALA A 107 11.53 -6.69 6.89
C ALA A 107 12.49 -7.64 7.63
N GLN A 108 12.79 -7.33 8.89
CA GLN A 108 13.64 -8.15 9.76
C GLN A 108 13.25 -7.98 11.25
N GLY A 109 13.69 -8.92 12.08
CA GLY A 109 13.53 -8.84 13.54
C GLY A 109 12.21 -9.42 14.05
N LEU A 110 11.79 -9.01 15.25
CA LEU A 110 10.58 -9.54 15.89
C LEU A 110 9.32 -9.02 15.18
N GLY A 111 8.47 -9.94 14.73
CA GLY A 111 7.29 -9.65 13.92
C GLY A 111 7.59 -9.48 12.43
N MET A 112 8.74 -10.02 11.97
CA MET A 112 9.10 -10.05 10.55
C MET A 112 8.04 -10.79 9.75
N VAL A 113 7.54 -10.15 8.69
CA VAL A 113 6.54 -10.72 7.78
C VAL A 113 7.20 -11.58 6.69
N ASP A 114 6.40 -12.32 5.91
CA ASP A 114 6.94 -13.13 4.81
C ASP A 114 7.29 -12.30 3.56
N LEU A 115 6.64 -11.14 3.40
CA LEU A 115 6.90 -10.19 2.32
C LEU A 115 6.70 -8.74 2.80
N TYR A 116 7.79 -8.01 2.94
CA TYR A 116 7.82 -6.57 3.17
C TYR A 116 7.22 -5.82 1.98
N MET A 117 6.33 -4.88 2.28
CA MET A 117 5.83 -3.91 1.33
C MET A 117 5.94 -2.50 1.93
N TRP A 118 6.06 -1.50 1.07
CA TRP A 118 6.13 -0.10 1.48
C TRP A 118 5.04 0.73 0.80
N ASP A 119 4.75 1.89 1.39
CA ASP A 119 3.73 2.81 0.91
C ASP A 119 4.33 4.12 0.39
N GLY A 120 3.71 4.68 -0.66
CA GLY A 120 4.21 5.86 -1.37
C GLY A 120 3.12 6.82 -1.78
N TYR A 121 3.10 7.99 -1.15
CA TYR A 121 2.24 9.13 -1.48
C TYR A 121 3.06 10.38 -1.85
N PRO A 122 3.81 10.34 -2.97
CA PRO A 122 4.87 11.31 -3.24
C PRO A 122 4.38 12.75 -3.44
N ASN A 123 3.17 12.95 -3.96
CA ASN A 123 2.59 14.29 -4.12
C ASN A 123 1.78 14.75 -2.91
N GLY A 124 1.74 13.94 -1.84
CA GLY A 124 0.89 14.19 -0.68
C GLY A 124 -0.57 14.36 -1.08
N PHE A 125 -1.31 15.16 -0.30
CA PHE A 125 -2.77 15.23 -0.39
C PHE A 125 -3.32 16.65 -0.62
N LEU A 126 -2.46 17.60 -1.04
CA LEU A 126 -2.86 19.00 -1.23
C LEU A 126 -3.54 19.22 -2.59
N CYS A 127 -4.80 18.83 -2.70
CA CYS A 127 -5.59 18.99 -3.93
C CYS A 127 -5.81 20.46 -4.35
N ALA A 128 -5.60 21.43 -3.43
CA ALA A 128 -5.74 22.86 -3.73
C ALA A 128 -4.66 23.39 -4.71
N SER A 129 -3.56 22.66 -4.91
CA SER A 129 -2.46 23.04 -5.80
C SER A 129 -2.07 21.87 -6.72
N PRO A 130 -2.96 21.43 -7.63
CA PRO A 130 -2.80 20.19 -8.37
C PRO A 130 -1.59 20.16 -9.33
N GLY A 131 -1.02 21.32 -9.65
CA GLY A 131 0.19 21.44 -10.47
C GLY A 131 1.52 21.39 -9.70
N GLN A 132 1.51 21.28 -8.37
CA GLN A 132 2.73 21.17 -7.57
C GLN A 132 3.08 19.71 -7.33
N TRP A 133 4.12 19.22 -8.01
CA TRP A 133 4.59 17.83 -7.89
C TRP A 133 5.94 17.76 -7.20
N SER A 134 6.11 16.71 -6.40
CA SER A 134 7.42 16.32 -5.87
C SER A 134 8.31 15.75 -6.97
N GLU A 135 9.62 15.79 -6.76
CA GLU A 135 10.54 15.05 -7.62
C GLU A 135 10.37 13.54 -7.42
N VAL A 136 10.52 12.76 -8.50
CA VAL A 136 10.48 11.30 -8.42
C VAL A 136 11.68 10.79 -7.60
N ARG A 137 11.47 9.69 -6.87
CA ARG A 137 12.51 9.08 -6.04
C ARG A 137 13.46 8.23 -6.88
N SER A 138 14.68 8.72 -7.08
CA SER A 138 15.77 8.01 -7.77
C SER A 138 16.58 7.08 -6.85
N ASP A 139 16.39 7.19 -5.53
CA ASP A 139 17.06 6.42 -4.49
C ASP A 139 16.42 5.04 -4.23
N LEU A 140 15.23 4.77 -4.78
CA LEU A 140 14.46 3.54 -4.51
C LEU A 140 15.25 2.24 -4.67
N PRO A 141 16.05 2.01 -5.75
CA PRO A 141 16.85 0.78 -5.87
C PRO A 141 17.88 0.63 -4.75
N GLN A 142 18.58 1.72 -4.40
CA GLN A 142 19.60 1.67 -3.36
C GLN A 142 18.97 1.46 -1.98
N THR A 143 17.79 2.05 -1.77
CA THR A 143 17.01 1.87 -0.54
C THR A 143 16.55 0.42 -0.40
N HIS A 144 16.03 -0.21 -1.47
CA HIS A 144 15.70 -1.64 -1.49
C HIS A 144 16.88 -2.51 -1.06
N LEU A 145 18.04 -2.34 -1.71
CA LEU A 145 19.26 -3.08 -1.40
C LEU A 145 19.75 -2.89 0.04
N SER A 146 19.43 -1.76 0.67
CA SER A 146 19.79 -1.47 2.06
C SER A 146 18.85 -2.09 3.09
N ILE A 147 17.61 -2.39 2.71
CA ILE A 147 16.60 -3.00 3.58
C ILE A 147 16.77 -4.51 3.57
N ASP A 148 16.55 -5.13 2.40
CA ASP A 148 16.81 -6.54 2.18
C ASP A 148 16.98 -6.81 0.67
N PRO A 149 18.21 -7.07 0.17
CA PRO A 149 18.45 -7.32 -1.25
C PRO A 149 17.91 -8.67 -1.74
N ALA A 150 17.55 -9.59 -0.83
CA ALA A 150 16.98 -10.89 -1.19
C ALA A 150 15.45 -10.84 -1.33
N GLU A 151 14.81 -9.80 -0.79
CA GLU A 151 13.36 -9.68 -0.77
C GLU A 151 12.82 -9.05 -2.07
N ALA A 152 11.62 -9.47 -2.47
CA ALA A 152 10.92 -8.88 -3.60
C ALA A 152 10.57 -7.42 -3.32
N TRP A 153 10.91 -6.51 -4.22
CA TRP A 153 10.56 -5.10 -4.05
C TRP A 153 9.08 -4.87 -4.38
N ALA A 154 8.27 -4.61 -3.36
CA ALA A 154 6.82 -4.58 -3.46
C ALA A 154 6.22 -3.33 -2.79
N VAL A 155 5.19 -2.76 -3.41
CA VAL A 155 4.50 -1.57 -2.94
C VAL A 155 3.08 -1.93 -2.48
N GLY A 156 2.81 -1.72 -1.19
CA GLY A 156 1.54 -2.06 -0.53
C GLY A 156 0.44 -1.06 -0.84
N GLU A 157 0.79 0.22 -0.85
CA GLU A 157 -0.06 1.32 -1.28
C GLU A 157 0.76 2.35 -2.05
N PHE A 158 0.45 2.54 -3.32
CA PHE A 158 0.98 3.66 -4.09
C PHE A 158 -0.12 4.60 -4.53
N GLN A 159 0.17 5.89 -4.54
CA GLN A 159 -0.79 6.95 -4.78
C GLN A 159 -1.61 6.76 -6.07
N GLY A 160 -2.87 6.36 -5.91
CA GLY A 160 -3.89 6.31 -6.96
C GLY A 160 -4.74 7.58 -7.03
N GLY A 161 -4.69 8.39 -5.96
CA GLY A 161 -5.49 9.59 -5.78
C GLY A 161 -5.15 10.35 -4.49
N SER A 162 -6.13 11.04 -3.92
CA SER A 162 -6.02 11.72 -2.63
C SER A 162 -7.37 11.74 -1.93
N PHE A 163 -7.37 11.61 -0.60
CA PHE A 163 -8.53 11.99 0.19
C PHE A 163 -8.75 13.52 0.09
N ASP A 164 -9.97 13.98 0.39
CA ASP A 164 -10.31 15.40 0.46
C ASP A 164 -11.08 15.66 1.75
N PRO A 165 -10.65 16.63 2.59
CA PRO A 165 -11.30 16.90 3.86
C PRO A 165 -12.59 17.73 3.70
N TRP A 166 -13.39 17.83 4.76
CA TRP A 166 -14.48 18.83 4.81
C TRP A 166 -13.96 20.24 4.52
N GLY A 167 -14.62 20.95 3.59
CA GLY A 167 -14.16 22.28 3.13
C GLY A 167 -12.95 22.23 2.20
N GLY A 168 -12.56 21.02 1.74
CA GLY A 168 -11.50 20.77 0.79
C GLY A 168 -11.81 21.24 -0.64
N SER A 169 -10.95 20.84 -1.57
CA SER A 169 -10.98 21.31 -2.96
C SER A 169 -11.90 20.49 -3.86
N GLY A 170 -12.42 19.36 -3.37
CA GLY A 170 -13.22 18.41 -4.11
C GLY A 170 -12.38 17.41 -4.91
N TYR A 171 -12.90 16.20 -5.11
CA TYR A 171 -12.18 15.12 -5.79
C TYR A 171 -11.83 15.40 -7.26
N GLN A 172 -12.51 16.34 -7.93
CA GLN A 172 -12.10 16.77 -9.26
C GLN A 172 -10.72 17.45 -9.25
N GLN A 173 -10.38 18.19 -8.20
CA GLN A 173 -9.05 18.77 -8.03
C GLN A 173 -8.04 17.72 -7.59
N CYS A 174 -8.44 16.75 -6.76
CA CYS A 174 -7.59 15.62 -6.41
C CYS A 174 -7.24 14.74 -7.63
N TYR A 175 -8.18 14.58 -8.56
CA TYR A 175 -7.92 13.93 -9.84
C TYR A 175 -6.86 14.68 -10.63
N GLN A 176 -6.91 16.02 -10.70
CA GLN A 176 -5.89 16.81 -11.41
C GLN A 176 -4.49 16.63 -10.79
N LEU A 177 -4.39 16.54 -9.46
CA LEU A 177 -3.11 16.32 -8.77
C LEU A 177 -2.45 14.98 -9.15
N THR A 178 -3.26 13.95 -9.39
CA THR A 178 -2.82 12.55 -9.52
C THR A 178 -3.24 11.93 -10.85
N GLY A 179 -3.49 12.74 -11.88
CA GLY A 179 -4.06 12.35 -13.18
C GLY A 179 -3.22 11.36 -13.99
N GLU A 180 -3.58 11.18 -15.25
CA GLU A 180 -2.87 10.33 -16.20
C GLU A 180 -1.38 10.70 -16.35
N GLU A 181 -1.02 11.99 -16.31
CA GLU A 181 0.38 12.41 -16.38
C GLU A 181 1.16 11.96 -15.13
N PHE A 182 0.53 12.05 -13.95
CA PHE A 182 1.13 11.58 -12.70
C PHE A 182 1.34 10.07 -12.75
N ALA A 183 0.31 9.32 -13.17
CA ALA A 183 0.39 7.87 -13.35
C ALA A 183 1.47 7.48 -14.36
N ASN A 184 1.64 8.25 -15.43
CA ASN A 184 2.67 7.99 -16.44
C ASN A 184 4.09 8.15 -15.86
N VAL A 185 4.33 9.18 -15.06
CA VAL A 185 5.65 9.49 -14.50
C VAL A 185 5.97 8.62 -13.28
N PHE A 186 5.11 8.63 -12.26
CA PHE A 186 5.45 8.03 -10.96
C PHE A 186 5.35 6.50 -10.99
N TYR A 187 4.39 5.91 -11.70
CA TYR A 187 4.28 4.44 -11.74
C TYR A 187 5.44 3.84 -12.53
N LYS A 188 5.87 4.49 -13.62
CA LYS A 188 7.06 4.07 -14.37
C LYS A 188 8.35 4.27 -13.59
N ASN A 189 8.44 5.30 -12.75
CA ASN A 189 9.57 5.44 -11.82
C ASN A 189 9.66 4.25 -10.87
N ASN A 190 8.53 3.75 -10.37
CA ASN A 190 8.52 2.55 -9.56
C ASN A 190 8.97 1.33 -10.37
N TYR A 191 8.48 1.12 -11.59
CA TYR A 191 8.96 0.02 -12.45
C TYR A 191 10.46 0.10 -12.72
N ALA A 192 10.97 1.31 -12.97
CA ALA A 192 12.40 1.56 -13.14
C ALA A 192 13.21 1.25 -11.87
N SER A 193 12.57 1.27 -10.70
CA SER A 193 13.18 0.85 -9.44
C SER A 193 13.17 -0.66 -9.20
N GLY A 194 12.61 -1.45 -10.12
CA GLY A 194 12.59 -2.91 -10.02
C GLY A 194 11.45 -3.48 -9.18
N ILE A 195 10.35 -2.74 -8.98
CA ILE A 195 9.19 -3.30 -8.28
C ILE A 195 8.62 -4.50 -9.03
N VAL A 196 8.18 -5.52 -8.30
CA VAL A 196 7.50 -6.70 -8.85
C VAL A 196 6.03 -6.77 -8.45
N TYR A 197 5.61 -5.92 -7.52
CA TYR A 197 4.23 -5.77 -7.07
C TYR A 197 3.93 -4.29 -6.78
N GLN A 198 2.77 -3.81 -7.25
CA GLN A 198 2.28 -2.47 -6.96
C GLN A 198 0.76 -2.47 -6.86
N ASN A 199 0.26 -2.14 -5.67
CA ASN A 199 -1.14 -1.87 -5.44
C ASN A 199 -1.40 -0.36 -5.44
N LEU A 200 -2.44 0.08 -6.14
CA LEU A 200 -2.78 1.51 -6.32
C LEU A 200 -3.94 1.90 -5.39
N TYR A 201 -3.63 2.71 -4.37
CA TYR A 201 -4.59 3.18 -3.38
C TYR A 201 -5.07 4.61 -3.71
N MET A 202 -6.31 4.87 -4.10
CA MET A 202 -7.38 3.93 -4.48
C MET A 202 -7.45 3.75 -6.00
N THR A 203 -7.78 2.54 -6.44
CA THR A 203 -8.20 2.26 -7.83
C THR A 203 -9.69 2.57 -8.03
N PHE A 204 -10.52 2.28 -7.03
CA PHE A 204 -11.92 2.68 -6.89
C PHE A 204 -12.16 2.88 -5.40
N GLY A 205 -12.51 4.10 -4.97
CA GLY A 205 -12.73 4.36 -3.55
C GLY A 205 -14.19 4.12 -3.11
N GLY A 206 -15.16 4.60 -3.88
CA GLY A 206 -16.59 4.41 -3.60
C GLY A 206 -17.18 5.48 -2.69
N THR A 207 -18.01 5.08 -1.74
CA THR A 207 -18.80 6.00 -0.91
C THR A 207 -18.69 5.64 0.57
N ASN A 208 -18.44 6.64 1.41
CA ASN A 208 -18.52 6.57 2.86
C ASN A 208 -19.99 6.66 3.32
N TRP A 209 -20.79 5.64 3.01
CA TRP A 209 -22.20 5.58 3.40
C TRP A 209 -22.35 5.30 4.90
N GLY A 210 -23.53 5.60 5.48
CA GLY A 210 -23.88 5.10 6.82
C GLY A 210 -22.99 5.56 7.98
N ASN A 211 -22.37 6.74 7.91
CA ASN A 211 -21.44 7.27 8.92
C ASN A 211 -20.15 6.43 9.08
N LEU A 212 -19.73 5.73 8.03
CA LEU A 212 -18.43 5.04 7.97
C LEU A 212 -17.17 5.93 8.06
N PRO A 213 -17.13 7.19 7.57
CA PRO A 213 -15.87 7.92 7.48
C PRO A 213 -15.36 8.39 8.85
N GLU A 214 -14.07 8.67 8.93
CA GLU A 214 -13.48 9.44 10.02
C GLU A 214 -13.89 10.93 9.95
N PRO A 215 -13.78 11.71 11.03
CA PRO A 215 -14.30 13.08 11.09
C PRO A 215 -13.69 14.06 10.08
N THR A 216 -12.51 13.77 9.50
CA THR A 216 -11.83 14.67 8.57
C THR A 216 -12.43 14.65 7.17
N VAL A 217 -12.90 13.48 6.69
CA VAL A 217 -13.42 13.30 5.33
C VAL A 217 -14.95 13.24 5.29
N TYR A 218 -15.51 13.39 4.09
CA TYR A 218 -16.96 13.44 3.87
C TYR A 218 -17.52 12.20 3.17
N THR A 219 -18.79 12.27 2.75
CA THR A 219 -19.55 11.13 2.21
C THR A 219 -18.94 10.52 0.96
N SER A 220 -18.45 11.33 0.02
CA SER A 220 -17.80 10.81 -1.18
C SER A 220 -16.42 10.27 -0.82
N TYR A 221 -16.06 9.13 -1.39
CA TYR A 221 -14.70 8.59 -1.37
C TYR A 221 -14.26 8.30 -2.80
N ASP A 222 -14.62 9.18 -3.75
CA ASP A 222 -14.19 9.09 -5.16
C ASP A 222 -12.65 9.04 -5.27
N TYR A 223 -11.97 9.72 -4.35
CA TYR A 223 -10.51 9.74 -4.19
C TYR A 223 -9.77 10.38 -5.39
N GLY A 224 -10.48 10.86 -6.42
CA GLY A 224 -9.88 11.18 -7.71
C GLY A 224 -9.27 9.95 -8.38
N ALA A 225 -9.79 8.75 -8.08
CA ALA A 225 -9.28 7.46 -8.51
C ALA A 225 -9.43 7.24 -10.03
N PRO A 226 -8.75 6.23 -10.62
CA PRO A 226 -8.95 5.90 -12.03
C PRO A 226 -10.38 5.45 -12.37
N ILE A 227 -11.09 4.85 -11.40
CA ILE A 227 -12.52 4.53 -11.48
C ILE A 227 -13.25 5.45 -10.50
N LYS A 228 -14.14 6.30 -11.01
CA LYS A 228 -14.93 7.25 -10.21
C LYS A 228 -15.90 6.54 -9.26
N GLU A 229 -16.43 7.26 -8.29
CA GLU A 229 -17.45 6.79 -7.33
C GLU A 229 -18.68 6.19 -8.02
N ASP A 230 -19.10 6.74 -9.17
CA ASP A 230 -20.21 6.22 -9.99
C ASP A 230 -19.82 5.07 -10.93
N ARG A 231 -18.56 4.64 -10.87
CA ARG A 231 -17.89 3.62 -11.70
C ARG A 231 -17.55 4.08 -13.12
N THR A 232 -17.66 5.37 -13.44
CA THR A 232 -17.16 5.93 -14.70
C THR A 232 -15.64 5.84 -14.75
N LEU A 233 -15.11 5.43 -15.91
CA LEU A 233 -13.66 5.32 -16.13
C LEU A 233 -13.07 6.68 -16.54
N THR A 234 -11.93 7.03 -15.94
CA THR A 234 -11.20 8.27 -16.24
C THR A 234 -10.10 8.05 -17.29
N PRO A 235 -9.51 9.11 -17.87
CA PRO A 235 -8.29 8.98 -18.68
C PRO A 235 -7.14 8.26 -17.97
N LYS A 236 -6.96 8.48 -16.65
CA LYS A 236 -5.99 7.75 -15.80
C LYS A 236 -6.16 6.23 -15.88
N TYR A 237 -7.40 5.71 -15.92
CA TYR A 237 -7.64 4.27 -16.12
C TYR A 237 -7.05 3.76 -17.44
N SER A 238 -7.17 4.53 -18.51
CA SER A 238 -6.64 4.13 -19.82
C SER A 238 -5.11 4.14 -19.84
N GLU A 239 -4.47 5.11 -19.19
CA GLU A 239 -3.00 5.14 -19.01
C GLU A 239 -2.53 3.91 -18.21
N ILE A 240 -3.15 3.61 -17.07
CA ILE A 240 -2.82 2.43 -16.25
C ILE A 240 -2.99 1.13 -17.06
N LYS A 241 -4.04 1.03 -17.87
CA LYS A 241 -4.28 -0.13 -18.74
C LYS A 241 -3.16 -0.34 -19.77
N LEU A 242 -2.62 0.73 -20.36
CA LEU A 242 -1.48 0.64 -21.28
C LEU A 242 -0.25 0.06 -20.58
N GLN A 243 0.05 0.56 -19.37
CA GLN A 243 1.17 0.06 -18.56
C GLN A 243 0.96 -1.41 -18.18
N SER A 244 -0.25 -1.80 -17.75
CA SER A 244 -0.57 -3.20 -17.42
C SER A 244 -0.39 -4.14 -18.61
N HIS A 245 -0.84 -3.77 -19.81
CA HIS A 245 -0.62 -4.57 -21.01
C HIS A 245 0.86 -4.75 -21.34
N PHE A 246 1.66 -3.68 -21.20
CA PHE A 246 3.10 -3.76 -21.38
C PHE A 246 3.75 -4.73 -20.39
N LEU A 247 3.44 -4.61 -19.09
CA LEU A 247 4.03 -5.46 -18.04
C LEU A 247 3.64 -6.94 -18.22
N HIS A 248 2.40 -7.23 -18.57
CA HIS A 248 1.96 -8.61 -18.84
C HIS A 248 2.63 -9.22 -20.09
N ALA A 249 3.00 -8.41 -21.08
CA ALA A 249 3.68 -8.87 -22.29
C ALA A 249 5.20 -8.93 -22.15
N SER A 250 5.77 -8.43 -21.04
CA SER A 250 7.22 -8.24 -20.86
C SER A 250 7.71 -8.93 -19.58
N PRO A 251 7.59 -10.26 -19.45
CA PRO A 251 7.98 -10.98 -18.22
C PRO A 251 9.46 -10.80 -17.88
N ASP A 252 10.31 -10.55 -18.88
CA ASP A 252 11.76 -10.34 -18.71
C ASP A 252 12.10 -9.15 -17.81
N ILE A 253 11.16 -8.20 -17.61
CA ILE A 253 11.35 -7.09 -16.67
C ILE A 253 11.59 -7.60 -15.24
N LEU A 254 11.01 -8.75 -14.86
CA LEU A 254 11.11 -9.32 -13.52
C LEU A 254 12.48 -9.92 -13.21
N VAL A 255 13.29 -10.20 -14.23
CA VAL A 255 14.66 -10.73 -14.11
C VAL A 255 15.72 -9.72 -14.55
N SER A 256 15.30 -8.53 -14.98
CA SER A 256 16.20 -7.45 -15.35
C SER A 256 16.82 -6.82 -14.10
N THR A 257 18.10 -6.43 -14.19
CA THR A 257 18.80 -5.75 -13.10
C THR A 257 18.92 -4.25 -13.43
N PRO A 258 18.39 -3.34 -12.59
CA PRO A 258 18.62 -1.91 -12.75
C PRO A 258 20.11 -1.58 -12.66
N VAL A 259 20.67 -0.96 -13.70
CA VAL A 259 22.13 -0.70 -13.79
C VAL A 259 22.51 0.70 -13.26
N ALA A 260 21.63 1.69 -13.37
CA ALA A 260 21.85 3.04 -12.82
C ALA A 260 20.56 3.86 -12.75
N ALA A 261 20.51 4.83 -11.84
CA ALA A 261 19.53 5.91 -11.84
C ALA A 261 20.10 7.13 -12.58
N GLY A 262 19.49 7.56 -13.68
CA GLY A 262 19.86 8.79 -14.39
C GLY A 262 19.71 8.73 -15.90
N THR A 263 19.86 9.87 -16.56
CA THR A 263 19.74 10.02 -18.03
C THR A 263 21.06 9.82 -18.77
N ASN A 264 22.13 9.41 -18.06
CA ASN A 264 23.49 9.28 -18.60
C ASN A 264 23.60 8.24 -19.74
N PHE A 265 22.60 7.39 -19.94
CA PHE A 265 22.51 6.41 -21.03
C PHE A 265 21.61 6.85 -22.20
N THR A 266 21.04 8.06 -22.17
CA THR A 266 20.10 8.54 -23.21
C THR A 266 20.78 9.10 -24.46
N ASN A 267 22.11 9.25 -24.47
CA ASN A 267 22.87 9.77 -25.60
C ASN A 267 23.66 8.70 -26.38
N ASN A 268 23.27 7.42 -26.27
CA ASN A 268 23.91 6.38 -27.06
C ASN A 268 23.64 6.58 -28.57
N ALA A 269 24.70 6.96 -29.30
CA ALA A 269 24.75 6.99 -30.76
C ALA A 269 24.58 5.60 -31.41
N ASN A 270 24.50 4.53 -30.60
CA ASN A 270 24.21 3.18 -31.05
C ASN A 270 22.76 2.84 -30.71
N ARG A 271 21.87 3.09 -31.68
CA ARG A 271 20.61 2.36 -31.79
C ARG A 271 20.93 0.88 -32.02
N ASP A 272 20.10 0.02 -31.43
CA ASP A 272 19.97 -1.42 -31.74
C ASP A 272 20.84 -2.43 -30.98
N GLU A 273 21.05 -2.24 -29.66
CA GLU A 273 21.23 -3.41 -28.78
C GLU A 273 20.22 -3.34 -27.63
N LEU A 274 19.21 -4.20 -27.72
CA LEU A 274 18.31 -4.53 -26.63
C LEU A 274 19.13 -4.88 -25.37
N LEU A 275 18.94 -4.11 -24.30
CA LEU A 275 19.23 -4.58 -22.94
C LEU A 275 18.04 -5.41 -22.46
N CYS A 276 17.94 -6.62 -23.01
CA CYS A 276 17.32 -7.80 -22.44
C CYS A 276 18.16 -8.98 -22.95
N SER A 277 19.17 -9.34 -22.17
CA SER A 277 19.90 -10.61 -22.27
C SER A 277 19.92 -11.26 -20.91
#